data_AF-A0A2D6E4C0-F1
#
_entry.id   AF-A0A2D6E4C0-F1
#
_cell.length_a   1.000
_cell.length_b   1.000
_cell.length_c   1.000
_cell.angle_alpha   90.00
_cell.angle_beta   90.00
_cell.angle_gamma   90.00
#
_symmetry.space_group_name_H-M   'P 1'
#
loop_
_entity.id
_entity.type
_entity.pdbx_description
1 polymer ?
#
loop_
_entity_poly.entity_id
_entity_poly.type
_entity_poly.pdbx_seq_one_letter_code
_entity_poly.pdbx_strand_id
1 'polypeptide(L)'
;MRELTTKQQTFLQVLFGDAEGDYRTAKTLAGYSDTTNGMDVVRTLKDEVLELTREYLAMNGPRAARAMVNVLERPSELGNQHRLNAAKELLDRVGIHKTDKVEVTTPNGIMILPPKDKHAI
;
A
#
# COMPACT_ATOMS: atom_id res chain seq x y z
N MET A 1 -9.58 15.49 4.01
CA MET A 1 -9.82 14.16 4.60
C MET A 1 -11.29 13.85 4.35
N ARG A 2 -11.63 12.70 3.75
CA ARG A 2 -13.02 12.36 3.48
C ARG A 2 -13.67 11.92 4.79
N GLU A 3 -14.75 12.58 5.19
CA GLU A 3 -15.51 12.18 6.38
C GLU A 3 -16.33 10.94 6.05
N LEU A 4 -15.97 9.81 6.67
CA LEU A 4 -16.69 8.54 6.52
C LEU A 4 -17.85 8.47 7.51
N THR A 5 -18.99 7.95 7.06
CA THR A 5 -20.11 7.65 7.96
C THR A 5 -19.74 6.53 8.94
N THR A 6 -20.42 6.46 10.09
CA THR A 6 -20.19 5.39 11.07
C THR A 6 -20.31 4.00 10.45
N LYS A 7 -21.30 3.76 9.58
CA LYS A 7 -21.46 2.47 8.89
C LYS A 7 -20.28 2.13 7.97
N GLN A 8 -19.73 3.12 7.26
CA GLN A 8 -18.57 2.92 6.40
C GLN A 8 -17.31 2.63 7.22
N GLN A 9 -17.12 3.32 8.34
CA GLN A 9 -16.00 3.05 9.26
C GLN A 9 -16.10 1.64 9.85
N THR A 10 -17.28 1.25 10.34
CA THR A 10 -17.53 -0.12 10.84
C THR A 10 -17.30 -1.15 9.74
N PHE A 11 -17.76 -0.91 8.50
CA PHE A 11 -17.51 -1.79 7.36
C PHE A 11 -16.03 -2.03 7.13
N LEU A 12 -15.22 -0.98 7.09
CA LEU A 12 -13.77 -1.11 6.91
C LEU A 12 -13.13 -1.86 8.08
N GLN A 13 -13.54 -1.58 9.31
CA GLN A 13 -13.03 -2.26 10.50
C GLN A 13 -13.31 -3.76 10.47
N VAL A 14 -14.56 -4.16 10.19
CA VAL A 14 -14.92 -5.59 10.13
C VAL A 14 -14.33 -6.27 8.89
N LEU A 15 -14.14 -5.53 7.78
CA LEU A 15 -13.53 -6.07 6.57
C LEU A 15 -12.10 -6.58 6.83
N PHE A 16 -11.29 -5.82 7.57
CA PHE A 16 -9.92 -6.23 7.92
C PHE A 16 -9.81 -7.00 9.26
N GLY A 17 -10.93 -7.15 9.98
CA GLY A 17 -11.05 -7.94 11.20
C GLY A 17 -11.85 -9.22 10.96
N ASP A 18 -13.03 -9.28 11.56
CA ASP A 18 -13.87 -10.49 11.64
C ASP A 18 -14.30 -11.09 10.30
N ALA A 19 -14.35 -10.28 9.22
CA ALA A 19 -14.77 -10.74 7.90
C ALA A 19 -13.60 -11.23 7.03
N GLU A 20 -12.34 -11.09 7.47
CA GLU A 20 -11.15 -11.58 6.76
C GLU A 20 -11.08 -11.21 5.26
N GLY A 21 -11.59 -10.04 4.89
CA GLY A 21 -11.64 -9.54 3.50
C GLY A 21 -12.89 -9.91 2.71
N ASP A 22 -13.83 -10.68 3.27
CA ASP A 22 -15.12 -10.95 2.63
C ASP A 22 -16.08 -9.77 2.79
N TYR A 23 -16.26 -9.02 1.70
CA TYR A 23 -17.17 -7.87 1.66
C TYR A 23 -18.64 -8.22 1.94
N ARG A 24 -19.07 -9.47 1.69
CA ARG A 24 -20.46 -9.90 1.95
C ARG A 24 -20.69 -10.04 3.45
N THR A 25 -19.79 -10.74 4.11
CA THR A 25 -19.80 -10.90 5.57
C THR A 25 -19.61 -9.54 6.26
N ALA A 26 -18.65 -8.74 5.79
CA ALA A 26 -18.39 -7.39 6.31
C ALA A 26 -19.63 -6.48 6.21
N LYS A 27 -20.38 -6.55 5.11
CA LYS A 27 -21.62 -5.80 4.92
C LYS A 27 -22.64 -6.12 6.00
N THR A 28 -22.86 -7.41 6.27
CA THR A 28 -23.82 -7.87 7.27
C THR A 28 -23.39 -7.44 8.67
N LEU A 29 -22.11 -7.60 9.01
CA LEU A 29 -21.57 -7.20 10.31
C LEU A 29 -21.61 -5.68 10.54
N ALA A 30 -21.46 -4.88 9.48
CA ALA A 30 -21.56 -3.43 9.54
C ALA A 30 -23.00 -2.89 9.57
N GLY A 31 -24.02 -3.77 9.59
CA GLY A 31 -25.42 -3.38 9.72
C GLY A 31 -26.02 -2.75 8.46
N TYR A 32 -25.55 -3.14 7.28
CA TYR A 32 -26.22 -2.84 6.01
C TYR A 32 -27.40 -3.81 5.78
N SER A 33 -28.35 -3.40 4.94
CA SER A 33 -29.46 -4.27 4.56
C SER A 33 -28.96 -5.41 3.66
N ASP A 34 -29.63 -6.56 3.72
CA ASP A 34 -29.38 -7.69 2.82
C ASP A 34 -29.58 -7.30 1.34
N THR A 35 -30.49 -6.36 1.08
CA THR A 35 -30.76 -5.82 -0.26
C THR A 35 -29.64 -4.92 -0.79
N THR A 36 -28.81 -4.35 0.09
CA THR A 36 -27.69 -3.50 -0.31
C THR A 36 -26.62 -4.35 -1.00
N ASN A 37 -26.18 -3.92 -2.18
CA ASN A 37 -25.08 -4.58 -2.87
C ASN A 37 -23.75 -4.23 -2.19
N GLY A 38 -23.09 -5.22 -1.59
CA GLY A 38 -21.80 -5.01 -0.91
C GLY A 38 -20.69 -4.54 -1.85
N MET A 39 -20.78 -4.88 -3.15
CA MET A 39 -19.84 -4.40 -4.14
C MET A 39 -19.92 -2.88 -4.33
N ASP A 40 -21.12 -2.30 -4.25
CA ASP A 40 -21.30 -0.86 -4.38
C ASP A 40 -20.71 -0.13 -3.16
N VAL A 41 -20.87 -0.70 -1.95
CA VAL A 41 -20.22 -0.18 -0.74
C VAL A 41 -18.70 -0.16 -0.91
N VAL A 42 -18.09 -1.27 -1.34
CA VAL A 42 -16.64 -1.34 -1.62
C VAL A 42 -16.21 -0.33 -2.68
N ARG A 43 -16.99 -0.15 -3.75
CA ARG A 43 -16.68 0.82 -4.81
C ARG A 43 -16.67 2.26 -4.28
N THR A 44 -17.57 2.59 -3.36
CA THR A 44 -17.59 3.93 -2.76
C THR A 44 -16.42 4.19 -1.81
N LEU A 45 -15.84 3.12 -1.24
CA LEU A 45 -14.75 3.12 -0.25
C LEU A 45 -13.42 2.63 -0.84
N LYS A 46 -13.27 2.67 -2.16
CA LYS A 46 -12.15 2.03 -2.85
C LYS A 46 -10.80 2.57 -2.38
N ASP A 47 -10.70 3.88 -2.22
CA ASP A 47 -9.45 4.52 -1.83
C ASP A 47 -9.07 4.16 -0.39
N GLU A 48 -10.06 4.11 0.50
CA GLU A 48 -9.90 3.75 1.90
C GLU A 48 -9.55 2.26 2.07
N VAL A 49 -10.18 1.36 1.31
CA VAL A 49 -9.81 -0.05 1.28
C VAL A 49 -8.38 -0.23 0.79
N LEU A 50 -7.98 0.49 -0.26
CA LEU A 50 -6.61 0.42 -0.77
C LEU A 50 -5.61 0.93 0.26
N GLU A 51 -5.90 2.02 0.96
CA GLU A 51 -5.01 2.55 1.99
C GLU A 51 -4.86 1.59 3.17
N LEU A 52 -5.97 1.09 3.72
CA LEU A 52 -5.94 0.10 4.79
C LEU A 52 -5.26 -1.20 4.36
N THR A 53 -5.37 -1.59 3.08
CA THR A 53 -4.64 -2.73 2.56
C THR A 53 -3.13 -2.47 2.57
N ARG A 54 -2.67 -1.27 2.19
CA ARG A 54 -1.24 -0.91 2.26
C ARG A 54 -0.73 -0.95 3.69
N GLU A 55 -1.50 -0.37 4.63
CA GLU A 55 -1.18 -0.40 6.05
C GLU A 55 -1.11 -1.86 6.56
N TYR A 56 -2.11 -2.68 6.23
CA TYR A 56 -2.16 -4.08 6.60
C TYR A 56 -0.95 -4.87 6.06
N LEU A 57 -0.57 -4.64 4.79
CA LEU A 57 0.61 -5.25 4.21
C LEU A 57 1.89 -4.77 4.92
N ALA A 58 2.01 -3.48 5.22
CA ALA A 58 3.15 -2.91 5.93
C ALA A 58 3.28 -3.51 7.34
N MET A 59 2.18 -3.67 8.06
CA MET A 59 2.14 -4.34 9.37
C MET A 59 2.60 -5.80 9.30
N ASN A 60 2.37 -6.49 8.18
CA ASN A 60 2.80 -7.86 7.96
C ASN A 60 4.21 -7.98 7.34
N GLY A 61 4.81 -6.86 6.90
CA GLY A 61 6.17 -6.83 6.35
C GLY A 61 7.23 -7.49 7.24
N PRO A 62 7.29 -7.22 8.56
CA PRO A 62 8.22 -7.90 9.46
C PRO A 62 8.05 -9.43 9.49
N ARG A 63 6.82 -9.94 9.37
CA ARG A 63 6.57 -11.39 9.31
C ARG A 63 7.10 -11.99 8.02
N ALA A 64 6.92 -11.30 6.89
CA ALA A 64 7.50 -11.70 5.61
C ALA A 64 9.04 -11.70 5.67
N ALA A 65 9.66 -10.67 6.25
CA ALA A 65 11.11 -10.62 6.45
C ALA A 65 11.61 -11.79 7.32
N ARG A 66 10.92 -12.12 8.42
CA ARG A 66 11.27 -13.27 9.26
C ARG A 66 11.13 -14.59 8.51
N ALA A 67 10.11 -14.76 7.68
CA ALA A 67 9.96 -15.95 6.85
C ALA A 67 11.15 -16.13 5.90
N MET A 68 11.67 -15.06 5.31
CA MET A 68 12.88 -15.10 4.48
C MET A 68 14.12 -15.52 5.27
N VAL A 69 14.31 -14.97 6.47
CA VAL A 69 15.44 -15.35 7.35
C VAL A 69 15.37 -16.84 7.72
N ASN A 70 14.18 -17.35 8.06
CA ASN A 70 14.01 -18.76 8.41
C ASN A 70 14.38 -19.70 7.23
N VAL A 71 14.08 -19.30 5.99
CA VAL A 71 14.49 -20.06 4.79
C VAL A 71 16.02 -20.12 4.66
N LEU A 72 16.74 -19.06 5.05
CA LEU A 72 18.21 -19.07 5.07
C LEU A 72 18.76 -19.97 6.19
N GLU A 73 18.11 -19.99 7.35
CA GLU A 73 18.48 -20.87 8.47
C GLU A 73 18.23 -22.36 8.15
N ARG A 74 17.18 -22.67 7.37
CA ARG A 74 16.78 -24.05 7.04
C ARG A 74 16.49 -24.23 5.56
N PRO A 75 17.53 -24.26 4.70
CA PRO A 75 17.36 -24.20 3.25
C PRO A 75 16.72 -25.46 2.66
N SER A 76 16.80 -26.61 3.32
CA SER A 76 16.31 -27.90 2.83
C SER A 76 14.83 -28.20 3.10
N GLU A 77 14.09 -27.29 3.74
CA GLU A 77 12.66 -27.51 3.99
C GLU A 77 11.81 -27.43 2.71
N LEU A 78 10.93 -28.42 2.54
CA LEU A 78 9.94 -28.44 1.46
C LEU A 78 9.03 -27.20 1.53
N GLY A 79 8.77 -26.60 0.38
CA GLY A 79 7.94 -25.40 0.23
C GLY A 79 8.67 -24.07 0.48
N ASN A 80 9.97 -24.08 0.78
CA ASN A 80 10.78 -22.87 0.96
C ASN A 80 10.71 -21.92 -0.24
N GLN A 81 10.74 -22.46 -1.47
CA GLN A 81 10.65 -21.66 -2.68
C GLN A 81 9.34 -20.87 -2.76
N HIS A 82 8.20 -21.52 -2.45
CA HIS A 82 6.90 -20.84 -2.42
C HIS A 82 6.81 -19.81 -1.30
N ARG A 83 7.29 -20.14 -0.09
CA ARG A 83 7.34 -19.22 1.05
C ARG A 83 8.20 -17.99 0.77
N LEU A 84 9.37 -18.20 0.18
CA LEU A 84 10.30 -17.12 -0.20
C LEU A 84 9.69 -16.20 -1.25
N ASN A 85 9.07 -16.77 -2.29
CA ASN A 85 8.41 -15.99 -3.34
C ASN A 85 7.26 -15.16 -2.78
N ALA A 86 6.39 -15.74 -1.95
CA ALA A 86 5.28 -15.03 -1.32
C ALA A 86 5.76 -13.91 -0.39
N ALA A 87 6.79 -14.18 0.43
CA ALA A 87 7.38 -13.17 1.31
C ALA A 87 8.00 -12.02 0.50
N LYS A 88 8.69 -12.32 -0.60
CA LYS A 88 9.27 -11.32 -1.49
C LYS A 88 8.20 -10.42 -2.12
N GLU A 89 7.15 -11.02 -2.69
CA GLU A 89 6.04 -10.25 -3.30
C GLU A 89 5.34 -9.33 -2.29
N LEU A 90 5.18 -9.77 -1.03
CA LEU A 90 4.62 -8.94 0.03
C LEU A 90 5.53 -7.74 0.33
N LEU A 91 6.84 -7.95 0.49
CA LEU A 91 7.80 -6.88 0.77
C LEU A 91 7.94 -5.88 -0.40
N ASP A 92 7.90 -6.38 -1.64
CA ASP A 92 7.87 -5.56 -2.86
C ASP A 92 6.65 -4.62 -2.83
N ARG A 93 5.47 -5.12 -2.45
CA ARG A 93 4.22 -4.34 -2.39
C ARG A 93 4.18 -3.30 -1.27
N VAL A 94 4.91 -3.54 -0.18
CA VAL A 94 5.07 -2.56 0.93
C VAL A 94 6.05 -1.45 0.55
N GLY A 95 6.78 -1.58 -0.56
CA GLY A 95 7.77 -0.58 -0.98
C GLY A 95 9.10 -0.71 -0.24
N ILE A 96 9.38 -1.86 0.38
CA ILE A 96 10.70 -2.14 0.97
C ILE A 96 11.75 -2.38 -0.13
N HIS A 97 11.33 -2.56 -1.39
CA HIS A 97 12.22 -2.61 -2.53
C HIS A 97 12.27 -1.28 -3.31
N LYS A 98 13.50 -0.73 -3.32
CA LYS A 98 14.05 0.31 -4.21
C LYS A 98 13.12 1.50 -4.48
N THR A 99 13.36 2.58 -3.75
CA THR A 99 13.03 3.92 -4.23
C THR A 99 13.54 4.07 -5.66
N ASP A 100 12.65 4.32 -6.61
CA ASP A 100 13.06 4.85 -7.91
C ASP A 100 13.86 6.11 -7.60
N LYS A 101 15.17 6.06 -7.89
CA LYS A 101 15.97 7.27 -7.97
C LYS A 101 15.32 8.06 -9.09
N VAL A 102 14.49 9.04 -8.73
CA VAL A 102 14.07 10.08 -9.66
C VAL A 102 15.35 10.81 -10.02
N GLU A 103 16.00 10.40 -11.10
CA GLU A 103 16.95 11.24 -11.80
C GLU A 103 16.13 12.41 -12.31
N VAL A 104 16.07 13.47 -11.51
CA VAL A 104 15.63 14.77 -11.99
C VAL A 104 16.70 15.22 -12.96
N THR A 105 16.54 14.85 -14.22
CA THR A 105 17.22 15.50 -15.33
C THR A 105 16.66 16.91 -15.37
N THR A 106 17.27 17.82 -14.61
CA THR A 106 16.97 19.25 -14.64
C THR A 106 17.01 19.71 -16.09
N PRO A 107 15.88 20.13 -16.69
CA PRO A 107 15.92 20.75 -17.99
C PRO A 107 16.50 22.15 -17.79
N ASN A 108 17.62 22.41 -18.48
CA ASN A 108 18.15 23.74 -18.75
C ASN A 108 18.73 24.47 -17.53
N GLY A 109 20.03 24.30 -17.32
CA GLY A 109 20.85 25.34 -16.71
C GLY A 109 20.73 26.60 -17.55
N ILE A 110 19.86 27.53 -17.15
CA ILE A 110 19.79 28.87 -17.73
C ILE A 110 21.04 29.60 -17.27
N MET A 111 22.04 29.68 -18.16
CA MET A 111 23.20 30.56 -18.01
C MET A 111 22.70 32.00 -18.21
N ILE A 112 22.37 32.69 -17.12
CA ILE A 112 22.15 34.14 -17.15
C ILE A 112 23.54 34.79 -17.26
N LEU A 113 23.89 35.26 -18.46
CA LEU A 113 25.05 36.12 -18.65
C LEU A 113 24.77 37.47 -17.97
N PRO A 114 25.65 37.98 -17.10
CA PRO A 114 25.49 39.32 -16.56
C PRO A 114 25.54 40.34 -17.70
N PRO A 115 24.68 41.37 -17.69
CA PRO A 115 24.71 42.41 -18.70
C PRO A 115 26.05 43.14 -18.65
N LYS A 116 26.57 43.45 -19.84
CA LYS A 116 27.82 44.18 -20.01
C LYS A 116 27.63 45.61 -19.51
N ASP A 117 28.25 45.95 -18.38
CA ASP A 117 28.23 47.31 -17.84
C ASP A 117 28.82 48.28 -18.88
N LYS A 118 27.97 49.19 -19.34
CA LYS A 118 28.38 50.38 -20.08
C LYS A 118 28.60 51.52 -19.08
N HIS A 119 29.77 51.64 -18.45
CA HIS A 119 30.45 52.94 -18.25
C HIS A 119 31.76 52.87 -17.44
N ALA A 120 32.64 53.81 -17.79
CA ALA A 120 33.81 54.35 -17.07
C ALA A 120 35.03 53.41 -17.03
N ILE A 121 36.19 53.80 -17.55
CA ILE A 121 36.90 55.09 -17.41
C ILE A 121 37.54 55.50 -18.74
#